data_AF-A0A9R1B5P9-F1
#
_entry.id   AF-A0A9R1B5P9-F1
#
_cell.length_a   1.000
_cell.length_b   1.000
_cell.length_c   1.000
_cell.angle_alpha   90.00
_cell.angle_beta   90.00
_cell.angle_gamma   90.00
#
_symmetry.space_group_name_H-M   'P 1'
#
loop_
_entity.id
_entity.type
_entity.pdbx_description
1 polymer ?
#
loop_
_entity_poly.entity_id
_entity_poly.type
_entity_poly.pdbx_seq_one_letter_code
_entity_poly.pdbx_strand_id
1 'polypeptide(L)'
;MSKVLIAMSFVLMFSAAPPQASAAVHGVAGGILKIPSNDSLAHCITGCGDIDFSYPFGIGPGCFRQGFDLTCNHSTKHPKLLGSSTVQITRMYSSYGIVFSPIFFNLTTSPGTNTYDMSWEAPAKGITIASDNTLFVVGCDFDVTLFEYGTGDMVGSCMSRCAGEKVPTGGPCNGRGCCLIPLTRDLPGFRAELVSTNTTATQSDWLHPGIMAIVAPQYHYRDDDGDNTNTTTLFSSWTNASNIYGAALSINIMDQPSCQSAQMNNASYACSNGSSCQNSSSGGYGCYCSSYEEGNPYILDGCMQDYNTKPKEHCTESCGPITVPFPFGLEEGCFANEKFHLNCTSGNLTVSVSEGAQYQVTGVSVEDGTLTVSNMVNGSNAKEAILIQTDNNGEELEEPMEDQFDFSMEYDHNVIKWAVANSTCQTAMQKDTTYACRSSQSYCLNVTHREIFMGYRCKCSSGFQGNPYVKYSNYCK
;
A
#
# COMPACT_ATOMS: atom_id res chain seq x y z
N MET A 1 -81.04 -53.24 3.84
CA MET A 1 -79.63 -53.46 4.20
C MET A 1 -78.85 -52.22 3.80
N SER A 2 -78.69 -51.30 4.75
CA SER A 2 -78.13 -49.96 4.52
C SER A 2 -76.68 -49.96 5.00
N LYS A 3 -75.75 -49.56 4.11
CA LYS A 3 -74.31 -49.55 4.34
C LYS A 3 -73.93 -48.37 5.23
N VAL A 4 -73.35 -48.65 6.40
CA VAL A 4 -72.80 -47.64 7.31
C VAL A 4 -71.34 -47.39 6.95
N LEU A 5 -71.00 -46.14 6.61
CA LEU A 5 -69.64 -45.65 6.47
C LEU A 5 -68.98 -45.57 7.86
N ILE A 6 -67.84 -46.23 8.03
CA ILE A 6 -66.93 -46.00 9.15
C ILE A 6 -65.69 -45.30 8.58
N ALA A 7 -65.50 -44.05 8.96
CA ALA A 7 -64.32 -43.25 8.63
C ALA A 7 -63.11 -43.80 9.39
N MET A 8 -62.09 -44.27 8.68
CA MET A 8 -60.77 -44.56 9.25
C MET A 8 -59.89 -43.32 9.18
N SER A 9 -59.56 -42.77 10.33
CA SER A 9 -58.56 -41.72 10.50
C SER A 9 -57.15 -42.31 10.30
N PHE A 10 -56.44 -41.87 9.26
CA PHE A 10 -54.99 -42.14 9.12
C PHE A 10 -54.21 -41.13 9.95
N VAL A 11 -53.55 -41.62 11.02
CA VAL A 11 -52.54 -40.85 11.75
C VAL A 11 -51.22 -40.92 10.96
N LEU A 12 -50.81 -39.81 10.35
CA LEU A 12 -49.49 -39.65 9.73
C LEU A 12 -48.44 -39.50 10.85
N MET A 13 -47.72 -40.58 11.14
CA MET A 13 -46.49 -40.52 11.95
C MET A 13 -45.36 -39.96 11.07
N PHE A 14 -45.01 -38.68 11.25
CA PHE A 14 -43.78 -38.11 10.70
C PHE A 14 -42.58 -38.66 11.49
N SER A 15 -41.88 -39.64 10.91
CA SER A 15 -40.54 -40.02 11.33
C SER A 15 -39.58 -38.86 11.04
N ALA A 16 -39.16 -38.14 12.06
CA ALA A 16 -38.08 -37.16 11.98
C ALA A 16 -36.78 -37.89 11.68
N ALA A 17 -36.34 -37.85 10.42
CA ALA A 17 -34.96 -38.17 10.08
C ALA A 17 -34.05 -37.10 10.71
N PRO A 18 -32.92 -37.47 11.34
CA PRO A 18 -31.93 -36.48 11.74
C PRO A 18 -31.48 -35.71 10.49
N PRO A 19 -31.29 -34.39 10.56
CA PRO A 19 -30.83 -33.63 9.41
C PRO A 19 -29.50 -34.23 8.95
N GLN A 20 -29.47 -34.73 7.71
CA GLN A 20 -28.22 -35.00 7.02
C GLN A 20 -27.39 -33.73 7.09
N ALA A 21 -26.24 -33.83 7.75
CA ALA A 21 -25.20 -32.81 7.71
C ALA A 21 -24.97 -32.47 6.24
N SER A 22 -25.37 -31.26 5.83
CA SER A 22 -25.03 -30.76 4.50
C SER A 22 -23.51 -30.76 4.40
N ALA A 23 -23.03 -31.58 3.47
CA ALA A 23 -21.63 -31.61 3.09
C ALA A 23 -21.17 -30.18 2.83
N ALA A 24 -20.09 -29.80 3.50
CA ALA A 24 -19.39 -28.55 3.28
C ALA A 24 -19.13 -28.38 1.78
N VAL A 25 -19.73 -27.35 1.19
CA VAL A 25 -19.30 -26.85 -0.12
C VAL A 25 -17.93 -26.24 0.11
N HIS A 26 -16.90 -27.01 -0.21
CA HIS A 26 -15.51 -26.60 -0.14
C HIS A 26 -15.28 -25.48 -1.15
N GLY A 27 -15.24 -24.24 -0.65
CA GLY A 27 -14.53 -23.16 -1.34
C GLY A 27 -13.05 -23.56 -1.41
N VAL A 28 -12.56 -23.79 -2.62
CA VAL A 28 -11.17 -24.12 -2.90
C VAL A 28 -10.30 -22.93 -2.46
N ALA A 29 -9.29 -23.25 -1.64
CA ALA A 29 -8.32 -22.38 -0.95
C ALA A 29 -8.84 -21.76 0.37
N GLY A 30 -8.24 -22.19 1.50
CA GLY A 30 -8.56 -21.77 2.86
C GLY A 30 -8.15 -20.33 3.20
N GLY A 31 -8.49 -19.39 2.33
CA GLY A 31 -8.29 -17.96 2.54
C GLY A 31 -9.30 -17.39 3.53
N ILE A 32 -8.87 -16.35 4.25
CA ILE A 32 -9.67 -15.65 5.24
C ILE A 32 -10.63 -14.70 4.50
N LEU A 33 -11.93 -14.78 4.80
CA LEU A 33 -12.94 -13.86 4.26
C LEU A 33 -13.30 -12.72 5.23
N LYS A 34 -13.01 -12.90 6.52
CA LYS A 34 -13.18 -11.90 7.57
C LYS A 34 -11.89 -11.12 7.79
N ILE A 35 -12.00 -9.99 8.47
CA ILE A 35 -10.84 -9.15 8.82
C ILE A 35 -10.11 -9.82 10.01
N PRO A 36 -8.86 -10.29 9.85
CA PRO A 36 -8.09 -10.90 10.92
C PRO A 36 -7.47 -9.86 11.87
N SER A 37 -7.12 -10.25 13.09
CA SER A 37 -6.25 -9.46 13.98
C SER A 37 -4.79 -9.85 13.80
N ASN A 38 -3.86 -8.98 14.21
CA ASN A 38 -2.42 -9.28 14.14
C ASN A 38 -2.06 -10.56 14.93
N ASP A 39 -2.63 -10.73 16.13
CA ASP A 39 -2.47 -11.95 16.94
C ASP A 39 -2.90 -13.22 16.20
N SER A 40 -3.99 -13.15 15.42
CA SER A 40 -4.48 -14.29 14.66
C SER A 40 -3.55 -14.68 13.51
N LEU A 41 -2.73 -13.74 13.02
CA LEU A 41 -1.78 -13.95 11.93
C LEU A 41 -0.35 -14.23 12.42
N ALA A 42 -0.08 -14.16 13.72
CA ALA A 42 1.28 -14.31 14.28
C ALA A 42 1.96 -15.65 13.97
N HIS A 43 1.19 -16.67 13.58
CA HIS A 43 1.68 -17.98 13.17
C HIS A 43 2.06 -18.07 11.69
N CYS A 44 1.73 -17.04 10.89
CA CYS A 44 1.97 -17.00 9.46
C CYS A 44 3.39 -16.52 9.16
N ILE A 45 3.99 -17.10 8.12
CA ILE A 45 5.26 -16.61 7.61
C ILE A 45 5.05 -15.30 6.85
N THR A 46 6.01 -14.38 6.99
CA THR A 46 5.94 -13.02 6.42
C THR A 46 6.99 -12.76 5.34
N GLY A 47 7.63 -13.81 4.83
CA GLY A 47 8.67 -13.67 3.81
C GLY A 47 8.96 -14.97 3.07
N CYS A 48 9.47 -14.81 1.84
CA CYS A 48 9.92 -15.88 0.97
C CYS A 48 11.15 -15.42 0.19
N GLY A 49 12.32 -15.99 0.51
CA GLY A 49 13.60 -15.56 -0.06
C GLY A 49 13.90 -14.11 0.31
N ASP A 50 14.03 -13.24 -0.69
CA ASP A 50 14.34 -11.82 -0.51
C ASP A 50 13.09 -10.92 -0.55
N ILE A 51 11.89 -11.52 -0.49
CA ILE A 51 10.61 -10.83 -0.58
C ILE A 51 9.86 -10.96 0.74
N ASP A 52 9.67 -9.83 1.40
CA ASP A 52 8.78 -9.69 2.55
C ASP A 52 7.35 -9.37 2.12
N PHE A 53 6.38 -9.89 2.85
CA PHE A 53 4.97 -9.66 2.60
C PHE A 53 4.14 -9.76 3.88
N SER A 54 3.03 -9.04 3.88
CA SER A 54 2.00 -9.12 4.92
C SER A 54 0.66 -9.52 4.31
N TYR A 55 -0.29 -9.86 5.18
CA TYR A 55 -1.70 -9.96 4.82
C TYR A 55 -2.12 -8.71 4.01
N PRO A 56 -2.92 -8.79 2.94
CA PRO A 56 -3.77 -9.90 2.52
C PRO A 56 -3.02 -11.05 1.83
N PHE A 57 -1.73 -10.86 1.50
CA PHE A 57 -0.89 -11.91 0.95
C PHE A 57 -0.40 -12.87 2.03
N GLY A 58 -0.28 -14.15 1.68
CA GLY A 58 0.24 -15.13 2.61
C GLY A 58 0.35 -16.51 2.01
N ILE A 59 1.01 -17.40 2.74
CA ILE A 59 1.29 -18.77 2.31
C ILE A 59 0.58 -19.72 3.27
N GLY A 60 -0.26 -20.59 2.71
CA GLY A 60 -0.92 -21.65 3.45
C GLY A 60 -2.27 -21.24 4.07
N PRO A 61 -3.09 -22.23 4.47
CA PRO A 61 -4.45 -22.00 4.93
C PRO A 61 -4.49 -21.08 6.15
N GLY A 62 -5.38 -20.08 6.13
CA GLY A 62 -5.55 -19.13 7.23
C GLY A 62 -4.56 -17.96 7.25
N CYS A 63 -3.68 -17.83 6.26
CA CYS A 63 -2.67 -16.77 6.21
C CYS A 63 -2.86 -15.75 5.09
N PHE A 64 -3.81 -15.95 4.18
CA PHE A 64 -4.06 -15.05 3.05
C PHE A 64 -5.55 -14.76 2.89
N ARG A 65 -5.89 -13.65 2.23
CA ARG A 65 -7.24 -13.39 1.73
C ARG A 65 -7.45 -14.11 0.40
N GLN A 66 -8.64 -14.65 0.16
CA GLN A 66 -8.93 -15.31 -1.12
C GLN A 66 -8.57 -14.41 -2.32
N GLY A 67 -7.75 -14.94 -3.24
CA GLY A 67 -7.18 -14.18 -4.38
C GLY A 67 -5.73 -13.70 -4.16
N PHE A 68 -5.21 -13.80 -2.94
CA PHE A 68 -3.88 -13.32 -2.55
C PHE A 68 -2.94 -14.46 -2.08
N ASP A 69 -3.28 -15.71 -2.41
CA ASP A 69 -2.48 -16.89 -2.07
C ASP A 69 -1.10 -16.82 -2.75
N LEU A 70 -0.04 -17.03 -1.98
CA LEU A 70 1.33 -17.10 -2.45
C LEU A 70 1.86 -18.53 -2.34
N THR A 71 2.68 -18.91 -3.31
CA THR A 71 3.49 -20.14 -3.23
C THR A 71 4.96 -19.79 -3.25
N CYS A 72 5.73 -20.36 -2.33
CA CYS A 72 7.17 -20.17 -2.26
C CYS A 72 7.87 -21.46 -2.70
N ASN A 73 8.75 -21.37 -3.70
CA ASN A 73 9.69 -22.44 -3.98
C ASN A 73 11.06 -22.02 -3.42
N HIS A 74 11.54 -22.76 -2.42
CA HIS A 74 12.82 -22.51 -1.76
C HIS A 74 14.03 -22.50 -2.73
N SER A 75 13.88 -23.07 -3.93
CA SER A 75 14.92 -23.10 -4.96
C SER A 75 15.03 -21.81 -5.76
N THR A 76 13.92 -21.06 -5.93
CA THR A 76 13.84 -19.89 -6.83
C THR A 76 13.82 -18.55 -6.10
N LYS A 77 13.84 -18.54 -4.76
CA LYS A 77 13.85 -17.35 -3.86
C LYS A 77 12.75 -16.29 -4.08
N HIS A 78 11.88 -16.45 -5.07
CA HIS A 78 10.78 -15.55 -5.38
C HIS A 78 9.42 -16.26 -5.19
N PRO A 79 8.45 -15.62 -4.52
CA PRO A 79 7.10 -16.14 -4.40
C PRO A 79 6.33 -16.00 -5.72
N LYS A 80 5.37 -16.90 -5.94
CA LYS A 80 4.46 -16.90 -7.10
C LYS A 80 3.03 -16.66 -6.63
N LEU A 81 2.34 -15.74 -7.29
CA LEU A 81 0.94 -15.42 -7.00
C LEU A 81 0.01 -16.52 -7.53
N LEU A 82 -0.92 -16.99 -6.70
CA LEU A 82 -1.91 -18.04 -7.01
C LEU A 82 -1.29 -19.35 -7.53
N GLY A 83 -0.02 -19.63 -7.21
CA GLY A 83 0.71 -20.77 -7.79
C GLY A 83 0.96 -20.64 -9.29
N SER A 84 0.66 -19.48 -9.90
CA SER A 84 0.80 -19.25 -11.33
C SER A 84 2.28 -19.25 -11.75
N SER A 85 2.55 -19.81 -12.93
CA SER A 85 3.86 -19.68 -13.57
C SER A 85 4.07 -18.32 -14.25
N THR A 86 3.01 -17.54 -14.46
CA THR A 86 3.04 -16.26 -15.19
C THR A 86 3.26 -15.03 -14.31
N VAL A 87 3.10 -15.17 -12.99
CA VAL A 87 3.24 -14.07 -12.03
C VAL A 87 4.24 -14.47 -10.95
N GLN A 88 5.52 -14.22 -11.22
CA GLN A 88 6.61 -14.39 -10.27
C GLN A 88 6.95 -13.03 -9.66
N ILE A 89 6.82 -12.92 -8.35
CA ILE A 89 6.90 -11.64 -7.65
C ILE A 89 8.36 -11.29 -7.36
N THR A 90 8.80 -10.14 -7.84
CA THR A 90 10.15 -9.59 -7.60
C THR A 90 10.15 -8.44 -6.59
N ARG A 91 8.99 -7.82 -6.35
CA ARG A 91 8.75 -6.79 -5.33
C ARG A 91 7.25 -6.73 -5.05
N MET A 92 6.83 -6.29 -3.87
CA MET A 92 5.42 -6.01 -3.61
C MET A 92 5.22 -4.91 -2.57
N TYR A 93 4.04 -4.32 -2.60
CA TYR A 93 3.50 -3.45 -1.57
C TYR A 93 2.19 -4.06 -1.06
N SER A 94 2.29 -4.87 -0.01
CA SER A 94 1.17 -5.69 0.47
C SER A 94 -0.05 -4.87 0.88
N SER A 95 0.14 -3.71 1.53
CA SER A 95 -0.92 -2.81 1.97
C SER A 95 -1.72 -2.18 0.83
N TYR A 96 -1.12 -2.07 -0.36
CA TYR A 96 -1.75 -1.49 -1.56
C TYR A 96 -2.25 -2.54 -2.55
N GLY A 97 -1.96 -3.83 -2.31
CA GLY A 97 -2.31 -4.88 -3.27
C GLY A 97 -1.52 -4.78 -4.59
N ILE A 98 -0.29 -4.23 -4.56
CA ILE A 98 0.54 -4.08 -5.76
C ILE A 98 1.68 -5.09 -5.72
N VAL A 99 1.87 -5.84 -6.81
CA VAL A 99 3.00 -6.77 -6.98
C VAL A 99 3.74 -6.46 -8.29
N PHE A 100 5.05 -6.68 -8.32
CA PHE A 100 5.86 -6.49 -9.51
C PHE A 100 6.25 -7.86 -10.08
N SER A 101 5.99 -8.06 -11.38
CA SER A 101 6.32 -9.31 -12.07
C SER A 101 6.94 -9.01 -13.45
N PRO A 102 8.09 -9.61 -13.80
CA PRO A 102 8.67 -9.46 -15.13
C PRO A 102 7.72 -9.97 -16.21
N ILE A 103 7.39 -9.09 -17.17
CA ILE A 103 6.64 -9.44 -18.39
C ILE A 103 7.48 -8.96 -19.57
N PHE A 104 8.13 -9.91 -20.24
CA PHE A 104 8.97 -9.61 -21.40
C PHE A 104 8.94 -10.73 -22.43
N PHE A 105 9.24 -10.38 -23.68
CA PHE A 105 9.24 -11.27 -24.83
C PHE A 105 10.52 -11.06 -25.63
N ASN A 106 11.19 -12.16 -25.97
CA ASN A 106 12.34 -12.17 -26.88
C ASN A 106 11.89 -12.70 -28.23
N LEU A 107 11.92 -11.86 -29.25
CA LEU A 107 11.50 -12.18 -30.60
C LEU A 107 12.72 -12.28 -31.51
N THR A 108 12.95 -13.47 -32.06
CA THR A 108 13.95 -13.69 -33.11
C THR A 108 13.29 -13.58 -34.47
N THR A 109 13.71 -12.62 -35.29
CA THR A 109 13.17 -12.46 -36.64
C THR A 109 13.65 -13.58 -37.56
N SER A 110 12.73 -14.32 -38.18
CA SER A 110 13.03 -15.40 -39.13
C SER A 110 12.64 -15.05 -40.57
N PRO A 111 13.43 -15.45 -41.59
CA PRO A 111 13.07 -15.26 -42.99
C PRO A 111 11.72 -15.90 -43.32
N GLY A 112 10.79 -15.12 -43.87
CA GLY A 112 9.45 -15.60 -44.28
C GLY A 112 8.33 -15.37 -43.26
N THR A 113 8.66 -14.93 -42.04
CA THR A 113 7.68 -14.52 -41.02
C THR A 113 7.91 -13.06 -40.67
N ASN A 114 6.93 -12.21 -40.99
CA ASN A 114 7.03 -10.79 -40.72
C ASN A 114 6.13 -10.35 -39.55
N THR A 115 5.18 -11.18 -39.12
CA THR A 115 4.26 -10.85 -38.03
C THR A 115 4.53 -11.74 -36.82
N TYR A 116 4.57 -11.13 -35.63
CA TYR A 116 4.83 -11.78 -34.35
C TYR A 116 3.78 -11.33 -33.34
N ASP A 117 3.12 -12.30 -32.72
CA ASP A 117 2.12 -12.04 -31.69
C ASP A 117 2.74 -12.19 -30.30
N MET A 118 2.46 -11.23 -29.43
CA MET A 118 2.78 -11.29 -28.00
C MET A 118 1.48 -11.16 -27.22
N SER A 119 1.31 -11.99 -26.21
CA SER A 119 0.12 -11.91 -25.36
C SER A 119 0.45 -12.24 -23.92
N TRP A 120 -0.17 -11.50 -23.01
CA TRP A 120 -0.18 -11.82 -21.59
C TRP A 120 -1.61 -11.70 -21.08
N GLU A 121 -2.02 -12.66 -20.27
CA GLU A 121 -3.34 -12.71 -19.64
C GLU A 121 -3.16 -12.91 -18.14
N ALA A 122 -3.92 -12.16 -17.36
CA ALA A 122 -3.96 -12.32 -15.92
C ALA A 122 -4.39 -13.75 -15.53
N PRO A 123 -3.74 -14.39 -14.55
CA PRO A 123 -4.06 -15.77 -14.17
C PRO A 123 -5.42 -15.89 -13.47
N ALA A 124 -5.99 -14.78 -13.00
CA ALA A 124 -7.31 -14.72 -12.38
C ALA A 124 -7.93 -13.33 -12.55
N LYS A 125 -9.27 -13.27 -12.42
CA LYS A 125 -9.99 -11.99 -12.35
C LYS A 125 -9.55 -11.17 -11.15
N GLY A 126 -9.52 -9.85 -11.31
CA GLY A 126 -9.06 -8.90 -10.28
C GLY A 126 -7.58 -8.58 -10.35
N ILE A 127 -6.80 -9.31 -11.16
CA ILE A 127 -5.41 -9.00 -11.43
C ILE A 127 -5.35 -8.21 -12.74
N THR A 128 -4.77 -7.02 -12.69
CA THR A 128 -4.60 -6.16 -13.87
C THR A 128 -3.19 -5.61 -13.95
N ILE A 129 -2.72 -5.33 -15.16
CA ILE A 129 -1.53 -4.50 -15.39
C ILE A 129 -1.96 -3.06 -15.11
N ALA A 130 -1.31 -2.41 -14.14
CA ALA A 130 -1.66 -1.06 -13.74
C ALA A 130 -1.36 -0.05 -14.86
N SER A 131 -2.18 1.00 -14.95
CA SER A 131 -2.09 2.05 -15.97
C SER A 131 -0.78 2.87 -15.95
N ASP A 132 0.01 2.81 -14.89
CA ASP A 132 1.34 3.44 -14.80
C ASP A 132 2.43 2.70 -15.60
N ASN A 133 2.12 1.50 -16.09
CA ASN A 133 3.02 0.73 -16.95
C ASN A 133 3.04 1.26 -18.38
N THR A 134 4.13 0.93 -19.07
CA THR A 134 4.36 1.21 -20.48
C THR A 134 4.90 -0.06 -21.14
N LEU A 135 4.42 -0.35 -22.35
CA LEU A 135 5.05 -1.35 -23.21
C LEU A 135 6.23 -0.70 -23.91
N PHE A 136 7.43 -1.16 -23.60
CA PHE A 136 8.66 -0.78 -24.29
C PHE A 136 9.04 -1.87 -25.28
N VAL A 137 9.40 -1.49 -26.50
CA VAL A 137 9.89 -2.43 -27.51
C VAL A 137 11.23 -1.93 -28.03
N VAL A 138 12.27 -2.75 -27.89
CA VAL A 138 13.65 -2.44 -28.27
C VAL A 138 14.03 -3.27 -29.49
N GLY A 139 14.59 -2.61 -30.49
CA GLY A 139 14.98 -3.18 -31.77
C GLY A 139 14.76 -2.19 -32.92
N CYS A 140 14.94 -2.67 -34.15
CA CYS A 140 14.83 -1.86 -35.36
C CYS A 140 13.80 -2.41 -36.35
N ASP A 141 13.25 -1.49 -37.13
CA ASP A 141 12.45 -1.74 -38.33
C ASP A 141 11.25 -2.66 -38.08
N PHE A 142 10.36 -2.17 -37.20
CA PHE A 142 9.12 -2.83 -36.84
C PHE A 142 8.00 -1.82 -36.55
N ASP A 143 6.76 -2.28 -36.68
CA ASP A 143 5.55 -1.61 -36.22
C ASP A 143 4.89 -2.47 -35.15
N VAL A 144 4.40 -1.87 -34.08
CA VAL A 144 3.70 -2.55 -32.99
C VAL A 144 2.35 -1.93 -32.80
N THR A 145 1.32 -2.76 -32.73
CA THR A 145 -0.03 -2.36 -32.31
C THR A 145 -0.43 -3.15 -31.09
N LEU A 146 -0.89 -2.46 -30.04
CA LEU A 146 -1.29 -3.04 -28.77
C LEU A 146 -2.81 -3.02 -28.64
N PHE A 147 -3.39 -4.16 -28.28
CA PHE A 147 -4.81 -4.36 -28.05
C PHE A 147 -5.07 -4.90 -26.65
N GLU A 148 -6.19 -4.51 -26.07
CA GLU A 148 -6.68 -5.11 -24.83
C GLU A 148 -7.14 -6.54 -25.07
N TYR A 149 -6.75 -7.45 -24.18
CA TYR A 149 -7.15 -8.85 -24.29
C TYR A 149 -8.64 -9.02 -24.01
N GLY A 150 -9.34 -9.74 -24.89
CA GLY A 150 -10.77 -10.04 -24.75
C GLY A 150 -11.69 -9.06 -25.48
N THR A 151 -11.53 -7.75 -25.28
CA THR A 151 -12.32 -6.72 -26.00
C THR A 151 -11.81 -6.49 -27.42
N GLY A 152 -10.49 -6.56 -27.63
CA GLY A 152 -9.84 -6.20 -28.89
C GLY A 152 -9.73 -4.69 -29.10
N ASP A 153 -10.00 -3.88 -28.07
CA ASP A 153 -9.86 -2.43 -28.13
C ASP A 153 -8.39 -2.05 -28.36
N MET A 154 -8.15 -1.15 -29.30
CA MET A 154 -6.80 -0.62 -29.54
C MET A 154 -6.38 0.28 -28.37
N VAL A 155 -5.26 -0.08 -27.74
CA VAL A 155 -4.64 0.69 -26.65
C VAL A 155 -3.70 1.75 -27.23
N GLY A 156 -2.93 1.38 -28.25
CA GLY A 156 -2.01 2.28 -28.94
C GLY A 156 -1.13 1.56 -29.97
N SER A 157 -0.29 2.33 -30.65
CA SER A 157 0.70 1.79 -31.59
C SER A 157 1.99 2.61 -31.56
N CYS A 158 3.11 1.97 -31.87
CA CYS A 158 4.40 2.63 -32.02
C CYS A 158 5.25 1.94 -33.08
N MET A 159 6.30 2.64 -33.55
CA MET A 159 7.22 2.11 -34.55
C MET A 159 8.65 2.49 -34.23
N SER A 160 9.60 1.64 -34.65
CA SER A 160 11.03 1.92 -34.59
C SER A 160 11.65 1.81 -35.98
N ARG A 161 12.50 2.77 -36.36
CA ARG A 161 13.22 2.82 -37.64
C ARG A 161 14.67 3.18 -37.42
N CYS A 162 15.59 2.39 -37.98
CA CYS A 162 17.03 2.60 -37.80
C CYS A 162 17.77 2.93 -39.09
N ALA A 163 17.09 2.88 -40.25
CA ALA A 163 17.67 3.24 -41.55
C ALA A 163 19.00 2.53 -41.87
N GLY A 164 19.18 1.29 -41.40
CA GLY A 164 20.40 0.51 -41.58
C GLY A 164 21.54 0.85 -40.61
N GLU A 165 21.38 1.84 -39.74
CA GLU A 165 22.33 2.16 -38.67
C GLU A 165 22.24 1.18 -37.49
N LYS A 166 23.29 1.14 -36.67
CA LYS A 166 23.28 0.37 -35.42
C LYS A 166 22.26 0.93 -34.44
N VAL A 167 21.66 0.05 -33.65
CA VAL A 167 20.75 0.46 -32.56
C VAL A 167 21.54 1.34 -31.59
N PRO A 168 21.00 2.51 -31.19
CA PRO A 168 21.59 3.30 -30.13
C PRO A 168 21.76 2.45 -28.86
N THR A 169 22.90 2.50 -28.21
CA THR A 169 23.13 1.82 -26.91
C THR A 169 22.67 2.65 -25.72
N GLY A 170 22.09 3.83 -25.97
CA GLY A 170 21.60 4.78 -24.97
C GLY A 170 20.98 6.01 -25.65
N GLY A 171 20.29 6.85 -24.87
CA GLY A 171 19.54 8.02 -25.34
C GLY A 171 18.02 7.85 -25.26
N PRO A 172 17.24 8.84 -25.72
CA PRO A 172 15.78 8.84 -25.56
C PRO A 172 15.06 7.88 -26.51
N CYS A 173 13.99 7.26 -26.02
CA CYS A 173 13.21 6.28 -26.79
C CYS A 173 12.19 6.92 -27.76
N ASN A 174 12.70 7.46 -28.86
CA ASN A 174 11.92 8.29 -29.80
C ASN A 174 11.75 7.66 -31.19
N GLY A 175 11.53 6.35 -31.26
CA GLY A 175 11.30 5.63 -32.53
C GLY A 175 12.57 5.31 -33.32
N ARG A 176 13.75 5.45 -32.71
CA ARG A 176 15.04 4.99 -33.26
C ARG A 176 15.65 3.97 -32.32
N GLY A 177 15.55 2.69 -32.67
CA GLY A 177 16.09 1.59 -31.87
C GLY A 177 15.19 1.14 -30.70
N CYS A 178 14.14 1.89 -30.40
CA CYS A 178 13.06 1.47 -29.53
C CYS A 178 11.81 2.32 -29.77
N CYS A 179 10.67 1.86 -29.28
CA CYS A 179 9.45 2.64 -29.15
C CYS A 179 8.66 2.24 -27.89
N LEU A 180 7.69 3.08 -27.51
CA LEU A 180 6.90 2.89 -26.30
C LEU A 180 5.41 3.09 -26.57
N ILE A 181 4.57 2.40 -25.80
CA ILE A 181 3.11 2.55 -25.78
C ILE A 181 2.68 2.64 -24.30
N PRO A 182 2.38 3.85 -23.78
CA PRO A 182 1.89 4.02 -22.42
C PRO A 182 0.51 3.36 -22.26
N LEU A 183 0.26 2.73 -21.12
CA LEU A 183 -1.08 2.27 -20.80
C LEU A 183 -1.92 3.45 -20.32
N THR A 184 -3.17 3.55 -20.79
CA THR A 184 -4.09 4.64 -20.42
C THR A 184 -5.13 4.22 -19.38
N ARG A 185 -5.18 2.92 -19.09
CA ARG A 185 -6.10 2.27 -18.15
C ARG A 185 -5.52 0.93 -17.71
N ASP A 186 -6.05 0.39 -16.63
CA ASP A 186 -5.64 -0.93 -16.17
C ASP A 186 -6.11 -2.00 -17.14
N LEU A 187 -5.25 -2.96 -17.47
CA LEU A 187 -5.55 -4.01 -18.46
C LEU A 187 -5.58 -5.39 -17.79
N PRO A 188 -6.64 -6.19 -17.95
CA PRO A 188 -6.65 -7.59 -17.49
C PRO A 188 -5.70 -8.48 -18.31
N GLY A 189 -5.27 -8.00 -19.47
CA GLY A 189 -4.30 -8.62 -20.34
C GLY A 189 -4.16 -7.83 -21.63
N PHE A 190 -3.21 -8.21 -22.47
CA PHE A 190 -3.03 -7.59 -23.78
C PHE A 190 -2.68 -8.60 -24.86
N ARG A 191 -2.88 -8.18 -26.11
CA ARG A 191 -2.30 -8.77 -27.31
C ARG A 191 -1.59 -7.67 -28.08
N ALA A 192 -0.33 -7.90 -28.44
CA ALA A 192 0.44 -7.00 -29.27
C ALA A 192 0.82 -7.71 -30.56
N GLU A 193 0.51 -7.08 -31.68
CA GLU A 193 0.94 -7.51 -33.00
C GLU A 193 2.17 -6.70 -33.40
N LEU A 194 3.28 -7.38 -33.64
CA LEU A 194 4.49 -6.78 -34.17
C LEU A 194 4.68 -7.19 -35.63
N VAL A 195 4.80 -6.19 -36.51
CA VAL A 195 5.11 -6.38 -37.93
C VAL A 195 6.53 -5.90 -38.19
N SER A 196 7.43 -6.81 -38.51
CA SER A 196 8.78 -6.50 -38.97
C SER A 196 8.73 -5.96 -40.39
N THR A 197 9.33 -4.79 -40.60
CA THR A 197 9.42 -4.09 -41.88
C THR A 197 10.84 -4.16 -42.47
N ASN A 198 11.59 -5.18 -42.06
CA ASN A 198 12.99 -5.42 -42.43
C ASN A 198 13.16 -5.42 -43.96
N THR A 199 13.53 -4.26 -44.51
CA THR A 199 13.68 -4.02 -45.95
C THR A 199 15.15 -3.97 -46.38
N THR A 200 16.08 -3.92 -45.41
CA THR A 200 17.53 -3.92 -45.64
C THR A 200 18.24 -4.53 -44.43
N ALA A 201 19.19 -5.44 -44.67
CA ALA A 201 20.02 -6.02 -43.62
C ALA A 201 20.74 -4.92 -42.83
N THR A 202 20.32 -4.69 -41.59
CA THR A 202 21.03 -3.84 -40.62
C THR A 202 22.46 -4.34 -40.46
N GLN A 203 23.41 -3.41 -40.28
CA GLN A 203 24.81 -3.77 -40.03
C GLN A 203 24.86 -4.64 -38.77
N SER A 204 25.31 -5.90 -38.89
CA SER A 204 25.08 -6.91 -37.84
C SER A 204 25.66 -6.47 -36.50
N ASP A 205 24.80 -6.27 -35.51
CA ASP A 205 25.22 -6.05 -34.14
C ASP A 205 25.06 -7.37 -33.36
N TRP A 206 26.15 -8.14 -33.30
CA TRP A 206 26.18 -9.47 -32.68
C TRP A 206 25.81 -9.48 -31.19
N LEU A 207 25.81 -8.32 -30.53
CA LEU A 207 25.40 -8.20 -29.12
C LEU A 207 23.88 -8.27 -28.90
N HIS A 208 23.06 -8.02 -29.93
CA HIS A 208 21.62 -7.83 -29.77
C HIS A 208 20.79 -8.57 -30.83
N PRO A 209 20.65 -9.91 -30.75
CA PRO A 209 19.93 -10.67 -31.77
C PRO A 209 18.41 -10.61 -31.54
N GLY A 210 17.73 -9.67 -32.20
CA GLY A 210 16.28 -9.67 -32.34
C GLY A 210 15.58 -8.44 -31.78
N ILE A 211 14.31 -8.60 -31.43
CA ILE A 211 13.47 -7.56 -30.84
C ILE A 211 13.08 -8.02 -29.43
N MET A 212 13.13 -7.13 -28.45
CA MET A 212 12.63 -7.41 -27.10
C MET A 212 11.48 -6.48 -26.76
N ALA A 213 10.42 -7.03 -26.18
CA ALA A 213 9.32 -6.24 -25.62
C ALA A 213 9.29 -6.42 -24.10
N ILE A 214 9.08 -5.34 -23.35
CA ILE A 214 9.09 -5.31 -21.88
C ILE A 214 7.89 -4.47 -21.43
N VAL A 215 7.15 -4.94 -20.43
CA VAL A 215 6.15 -4.12 -19.73
C VAL A 215 6.71 -3.73 -18.37
N ALA A 216 6.76 -2.43 -18.10
CA ALA A 216 7.30 -1.90 -16.86
C ALA A 216 6.77 -0.49 -16.54
N PRO A 217 6.83 -0.03 -15.27
CA PRO A 217 6.42 1.32 -14.91
C PRO A 217 7.28 2.40 -15.58
N GLN A 218 6.64 3.46 -16.06
CA GLN A 218 7.32 4.48 -16.87
C GLN A 218 8.43 5.23 -16.08
N TYR A 219 8.22 5.47 -14.79
CA TYR A 219 9.14 6.24 -13.94
C TYR A 219 10.51 5.57 -13.73
N HIS A 220 10.62 4.24 -13.93
CA HIS A 220 11.90 3.54 -13.80
C HIS A 220 12.86 3.74 -14.98
N TYR A 221 12.36 4.29 -16.10
CA TYR A 221 13.15 4.53 -17.31
C TYR A 221 13.15 6.02 -17.70
N ARG A 222 12.89 6.90 -16.73
CA ARG A 222 12.85 8.36 -16.88
C ARG A 222 14.04 8.97 -16.11
N ASP A 223 14.73 9.95 -16.70
CA ASP A 223 15.78 10.71 -15.98
C ASP A 223 15.12 11.73 -15.02
N ASP A 224 15.86 12.08 -13.96
CA ASP A 224 15.49 13.07 -12.93
C ASP A 224 15.20 14.49 -13.51
N ASP A 225 15.62 14.77 -14.75
CA ASP A 225 15.40 16.06 -15.46
C ASP A 225 14.07 16.14 -16.24
N GLY A 226 13.12 15.23 -15.98
CA GLY A 226 11.68 15.46 -16.20
C GLY A 226 11.12 15.28 -17.62
N ASP A 227 11.91 15.39 -18.70
CA ASP A 227 11.34 15.41 -20.06
C ASP A 227 11.91 14.40 -21.06
N ASN A 228 13.00 13.68 -20.74
CA ASN A 228 13.56 12.65 -21.61
C ASN A 228 13.70 11.31 -20.88
N THR A 229 13.10 10.25 -21.42
CA THR A 229 13.30 8.86 -20.98
C THR A 229 14.68 8.40 -21.41
N ASN A 230 15.72 8.63 -20.61
CA ASN A 230 17.03 8.05 -20.89
C ASN A 230 16.99 6.56 -20.61
N THR A 231 16.79 5.80 -21.69
CA THR A 231 16.50 4.38 -21.62
C THR A 231 17.77 3.54 -21.57
N THR A 232 18.88 4.07 -21.03
CA THR A 232 20.14 3.31 -20.87
C THR A 232 19.91 2.01 -20.08
N THR A 233 19.05 2.05 -19.06
CA THR A 233 18.63 0.87 -18.29
C THR A 233 17.76 -0.10 -19.12
N LEU A 234 16.91 0.40 -20.03
CA LEU A 234 16.12 -0.42 -20.96
C LEU A 234 17.02 -1.14 -21.97
N PHE A 235 17.99 -0.45 -22.56
CA PHE A 235 18.97 -1.04 -23.47
C PHE A 235 19.86 -2.04 -22.74
N SER A 236 20.20 -1.81 -21.47
CA SER A 236 20.90 -2.82 -20.66
C SER A 236 20.04 -4.07 -20.41
N SER A 237 18.73 -3.89 -20.20
CA SER A 237 17.76 -4.98 -19.99
C SER A 237 17.60 -5.84 -21.25
N TRP A 238 17.81 -5.26 -22.43
CA TRP A 238 17.85 -5.99 -23.70
C TRP A 238 18.93 -7.08 -23.73
N THR A 239 20.03 -6.88 -23.00
CA THR A 239 21.13 -7.85 -22.91
C THR A 239 21.02 -8.79 -21.71
N ASN A 240 20.39 -8.34 -20.62
CA ASN A 240 20.22 -9.13 -19.40
C ASN A 240 18.82 -8.94 -18.81
N ALA A 241 17.96 -9.94 -18.98
CA ALA A 241 16.59 -9.93 -18.48
C ALA A 241 16.49 -9.82 -16.94
N SER A 242 17.57 -10.10 -16.20
CA SER A 242 17.61 -9.89 -14.75
C SER A 242 17.57 -8.41 -14.34
N ASN A 243 17.82 -7.48 -15.28
CA ASN A 243 17.75 -6.03 -15.02
C ASN A 243 16.34 -5.45 -15.23
N ILE A 244 15.37 -6.27 -15.66
CA ILE A 244 14.01 -5.79 -15.94
C ILE A 244 13.30 -5.46 -14.63
N TYR A 245 12.96 -4.18 -14.46
CA TYR A 245 11.96 -3.76 -13.48
C TYR A 245 10.62 -4.37 -13.90
N GLY A 246 10.08 -5.28 -13.08
CA GLY A 246 8.84 -5.99 -13.39
C GLY A 246 7.65 -5.04 -13.57
N ALA A 247 6.64 -5.48 -14.31
CA ALA A 247 5.38 -4.76 -14.47
C ALA A 247 4.64 -4.66 -13.13
N ALA A 248 4.11 -3.47 -12.81
CA ALA A 248 3.24 -3.29 -11.66
C ALA A 248 1.87 -3.91 -11.95
N LEU A 249 1.49 -4.91 -11.16
CA LEU A 249 0.20 -5.58 -11.21
C LEU A 249 -0.63 -5.17 -10.00
N SER A 250 -1.87 -4.70 -10.25
CA SER A 250 -2.85 -4.40 -9.22
C SER A 250 -3.69 -5.64 -8.93
N ILE A 251 -3.79 -6.02 -7.65
CA ILE A 251 -4.55 -7.16 -7.16
C ILE A 251 -5.78 -6.66 -6.42
N ASN A 252 -6.94 -6.90 -7.00
CA ASN A 252 -8.23 -6.42 -6.51
C ASN A 252 -9.05 -7.56 -5.92
N ILE A 253 -9.87 -7.24 -4.92
CA ILE A 253 -10.79 -8.18 -4.30
C ILE A 253 -12.05 -8.29 -5.16
N MET A 254 -12.37 -9.52 -5.56
CA MET A 254 -13.45 -9.82 -6.50
C MET A 254 -14.66 -10.50 -5.87
N ASP A 255 -14.79 -10.50 -4.54
CA ASP A 255 -15.94 -11.10 -3.85
C ASP A 255 -17.23 -10.30 -4.02
N GLN A 256 -17.12 -9.02 -4.38
CA GLN A 256 -18.21 -8.10 -4.70
C GLN A 256 -17.81 -7.18 -5.86
N PRO A 257 -18.75 -6.72 -6.71
CA PRO A 257 -18.42 -5.95 -7.92
C PRO A 257 -17.94 -4.52 -7.64
N SER A 258 -18.32 -3.92 -6.50
CA SER A 258 -17.94 -2.57 -6.10
C SER A 258 -17.87 -2.42 -4.58
N CYS A 259 -17.25 -1.32 -4.12
CA CYS A 259 -17.25 -0.88 -2.73
C CYS A 259 -18.66 -0.77 -2.16
N GLN A 260 -19.61 -0.22 -2.92
CA GLN A 260 -20.98 -0.05 -2.43
C GLN A 260 -21.63 -1.40 -2.09
N SER A 261 -21.49 -2.41 -2.97
CA SER A 261 -21.98 -3.76 -2.68
C SER A 261 -21.16 -4.45 -1.58
N ALA A 262 -19.86 -4.19 -1.53
CA ALA A 262 -18.97 -4.75 -0.52
C ALA A 262 -19.32 -4.28 0.90
N GLN A 263 -19.58 -2.98 1.07
CA GLN A 263 -19.97 -2.37 2.34
C GLN A 263 -21.33 -2.85 2.84
N MET A 264 -22.21 -3.33 1.95
CA MET A 264 -23.48 -3.95 2.36
C MET A 264 -23.29 -5.39 2.87
N ASN A 265 -22.14 -6.02 2.56
CA ASN A 265 -21.85 -7.40 2.94
C ASN A 265 -20.78 -7.47 4.05
N ASN A 266 -21.19 -7.15 5.28
CA ASN A 266 -20.30 -7.16 6.46
C ASN A 266 -19.62 -8.51 6.74
N ALA A 267 -20.13 -9.63 6.20
CA ALA A 267 -19.55 -10.95 6.44
C ALA A 267 -18.24 -11.19 5.65
N SER A 268 -18.08 -10.53 4.50
CA SER A 268 -16.90 -10.68 3.64
C SER A 268 -16.16 -9.37 3.34
N TYR A 269 -16.71 -8.21 3.75
CA TYR A 269 -16.06 -6.91 3.56
C TYR A 269 -14.63 -6.91 4.10
N ALA A 270 -13.69 -6.51 3.25
CA ALA A 270 -12.26 -6.67 3.52
C ALA A 270 -11.62 -5.50 4.26
N CYS A 271 -12.20 -4.30 4.15
CA CYS A 271 -11.55 -3.08 4.61
C CYS A 271 -11.81 -2.88 6.10
N SER A 272 -10.73 -2.75 6.88
CA SER A 272 -10.75 -2.54 8.33
C SER A 272 -11.27 -1.17 8.73
N ASN A 273 -11.54 -1.01 10.02
CA ASN A 273 -11.96 0.28 10.56
C ASN A 273 -10.82 1.31 10.42
N GLY A 274 -11.14 2.52 9.95
CA GLY A 274 -10.13 3.55 9.62
C GLY A 274 -9.50 3.41 8.23
N SER A 275 -9.97 2.46 7.42
CA SER A 275 -9.62 2.35 6.01
C SER A 275 -10.79 2.81 5.10
N SER A 276 -10.43 3.24 3.90
CA SER A 276 -11.33 3.57 2.81
C SER A 276 -11.33 2.47 1.76
N CYS A 277 -12.46 2.35 1.06
CA CYS A 277 -12.62 1.42 -0.06
C CYS A 277 -12.48 2.16 -1.39
N GLN A 278 -11.77 1.57 -2.35
CA GLN A 278 -11.64 2.07 -3.71
C GLN A 278 -12.17 1.07 -4.74
N ASN A 279 -13.02 1.52 -5.66
CA ASN A 279 -13.46 0.69 -6.78
C ASN A 279 -12.32 0.47 -7.77
N SER A 280 -12.20 -0.75 -8.29
CA SER A 280 -11.32 -1.05 -9.42
C SER A 280 -12.06 -0.85 -10.74
N SER A 281 -11.35 -0.32 -11.74
CA SER A 281 -11.83 -0.15 -13.11
C SER A 281 -12.23 -1.48 -13.76
N SER A 282 -11.57 -2.57 -13.38
CA SER A 282 -11.83 -3.93 -13.85
C SER A 282 -12.91 -4.68 -13.04
N GLY A 283 -13.59 -3.98 -12.14
CA GLY A 283 -14.52 -4.54 -11.16
C GLY A 283 -13.81 -4.99 -9.89
N GLY A 284 -14.58 -5.10 -8.80
CA GLY A 284 -14.01 -5.36 -7.48
C GLY A 284 -13.58 -4.09 -6.76
N TYR A 285 -12.83 -4.27 -5.68
CA TYR A 285 -12.34 -3.17 -4.86
C TYR A 285 -11.01 -3.49 -4.18
N GLY A 286 -10.31 -2.43 -3.79
CA GLY A 286 -9.17 -2.46 -2.87
C GLY A 286 -9.47 -1.65 -1.61
N CYS A 287 -8.65 -1.83 -0.59
CA CYS A 287 -8.70 -1.05 0.65
C CYS A 287 -7.42 -0.25 0.80
N TYR A 288 -7.51 0.97 1.32
CA TYR A 288 -6.37 1.84 1.61
C TYR A 288 -6.62 2.59 2.92
N CYS A 289 -5.57 2.96 3.65
CA CYS A 289 -5.74 3.75 4.88
C CYS A 289 -6.10 5.20 4.52
N SER A 290 -7.15 5.74 5.13
CA SER A 290 -7.74 7.04 4.72
C SER A 290 -6.92 8.27 5.11
N SER A 291 -5.89 8.12 5.94
CA SER A 291 -5.16 9.25 6.55
C SER A 291 -3.66 9.00 6.77
N TYR A 292 -3.13 7.86 6.32
CA TYR A 292 -1.74 7.46 6.52
C TYR A 292 -1.26 6.65 5.30
N GLU A 293 -0.10 6.99 4.75
CA GLU A 293 0.61 6.13 3.77
C GLU A 293 1.21 4.87 4.44
N GLU A 294 1.13 4.78 5.77
CA GLU A 294 1.62 3.66 6.57
C GLU A 294 0.46 2.92 7.28
N GLY A 295 0.52 1.59 7.24
CA GLY A 295 -0.46 0.70 7.87
C GLY A 295 -0.98 -0.38 6.93
N ASN A 296 -1.80 -1.27 7.48
CA ASN A 296 -2.40 -2.38 6.75
C ASN A 296 -3.93 -2.31 6.78
N PRO A 297 -4.59 -1.91 5.68
CA PRO A 297 -6.04 -1.72 5.65
C PRO A 297 -6.83 -3.01 5.73
N TYR A 298 -6.18 -4.16 5.60
CA TYR A 298 -6.82 -5.47 5.60
C TYR A 298 -6.76 -6.17 6.97
N ILE A 299 -6.06 -5.60 7.97
CA ILE A 299 -5.95 -6.13 9.33
C ILE A 299 -6.83 -5.30 10.27
N LEU A 300 -7.47 -5.93 11.25
CA LEU A 300 -8.26 -5.26 12.27
C LEU A 300 -7.39 -4.20 12.99
N ASP A 301 -7.87 -2.95 12.96
CA ASP A 301 -7.16 -1.77 13.46
C ASP A 301 -5.80 -1.52 12.78
N GLY A 302 -5.51 -2.13 11.63
CA GLY A 302 -4.22 -2.00 10.94
C GLY A 302 -3.98 -0.65 10.25
N CYS A 303 -5.03 0.16 10.04
CA CYS A 303 -4.90 1.58 9.67
C CYS A 303 -4.90 2.52 10.87
N MET A 304 -5.10 1.98 12.08
CA MET A 304 -4.93 2.73 13.30
C MET A 304 -3.50 2.50 13.74
N GLN A 305 -2.75 3.58 13.86
CA GLN A 305 -1.39 3.52 14.39
C GLN A 305 -1.32 2.66 15.66
N ASP A 306 -0.24 1.89 15.75
CA ASP A 306 0.25 1.14 16.89
C ASP A 306 0.30 2.01 18.15
N TYR A 307 -0.86 2.32 18.76
CA TYR A 307 -0.88 2.99 20.05
C TYR A 307 -0.54 1.93 21.10
N ASN A 308 0.73 1.87 21.48
CA ASN A 308 1.21 0.93 22.48
C ASN A 308 0.62 1.26 23.86
N THR A 309 -0.51 0.65 24.22
CA THR A 309 -1.15 0.85 25.53
C THR A 309 -0.37 0.23 26.70
N LYS A 310 0.74 -0.47 26.44
CA LYS A 310 1.57 -1.21 27.40
C LYS A 310 3.06 -1.01 27.09
N PRO A 311 3.63 0.15 27.44
CA PRO A 311 5.07 0.37 27.25
C PRO A 311 5.87 -0.68 28.04
N LYS A 312 7.06 -1.00 27.52
CA LYS A 312 8.03 -1.91 28.14
C LYS A 312 8.34 -1.47 29.58
N GLU A 313 8.54 -2.43 30.48
CA GLU A 313 9.01 -2.12 31.84
C GLU A 313 10.48 -1.68 31.81
N HIS A 314 10.85 -0.64 32.58
CA HIS A 314 12.20 -0.05 32.66
C HIS A 314 12.69 0.70 31.41
N CYS A 315 11.88 1.63 30.90
CA CYS A 315 12.29 2.56 29.85
C CYS A 315 13.20 3.68 30.36
N THR A 316 14.06 4.20 29.48
CA THR A 316 14.80 5.44 29.74
C THR A 316 13.84 6.64 29.72
N GLU A 317 13.62 7.27 30.88
CA GLU A 317 12.63 8.35 31.05
C GLU A 317 13.25 9.77 30.99
N SER A 318 14.52 9.91 30.60
CA SER A 318 15.16 11.23 30.50
C SER A 318 16.27 11.28 29.47
N CYS A 319 16.44 12.45 28.85
CA CYS A 319 17.56 12.78 27.98
C CYS A 319 18.20 14.09 28.48
N GLY A 320 19.40 14.00 29.05
CA GLY A 320 20.02 15.15 29.70
C GLY A 320 19.13 15.67 30.86
N PRO A 321 18.81 16.98 30.91
CA PRO A 321 17.94 17.55 31.93
C PRO A 321 16.43 17.38 31.66
N ILE A 322 16.05 16.80 30.51
CA ILE A 322 14.66 16.75 30.06
C ILE A 322 14.05 15.39 30.41
N THR A 323 12.95 15.40 31.14
CA THR A 323 12.12 14.20 31.38
C THR A 323 11.30 13.88 30.14
N VAL A 324 11.29 12.61 29.74
CA VAL A 324 10.54 12.08 28.60
C VAL A 324 9.47 11.11 29.11
N PRO A 325 8.30 11.64 29.51
CA PRO A 325 7.17 10.82 29.94
C PRO A 325 6.42 10.21 28.74
N PHE A 326 5.88 9.02 28.93
CA PHE A 326 4.91 8.40 28.02
C PHE A 326 3.73 9.38 27.72
N PRO A 327 3.23 9.54 26.48
CA PRO A 327 3.39 8.67 25.31
C PRO A 327 4.73 8.81 24.58
N PHE A 328 5.59 9.75 24.95
CA PHE A 328 6.92 9.88 24.36
C PHE A 328 7.88 8.80 24.85
N GLY A 329 8.87 8.46 24.04
CA GLY A 329 9.88 7.48 24.38
C GLY A 329 11.12 7.59 23.51
N LEU A 330 12.24 7.09 24.04
CA LEU A 330 13.56 7.16 23.40
C LEU A 330 13.94 5.86 22.67
N GLU A 331 13.27 4.76 23.02
CA GLU A 331 13.61 3.40 22.62
C GLU A 331 12.36 2.69 22.09
N GLU A 332 12.56 1.72 21.20
CA GLU A 332 11.49 0.88 20.67
C GLU A 332 10.72 0.18 21.81
N GLY A 333 9.38 0.23 21.73
CA GLY A 333 8.48 -0.29 22.75
C GLY A 333 8.32 0.60 24.00
N CYS A 334 9.00 1.75 24.06
CA CYS A 334 8.89 2.73 25.16
C CYS A 334 8.10 3.99 24.81
N PHE A 335 7.85 4.24 23.52
CA PHE A 335 6.92 5.27 23.05
C PHE A 335 5.57 4.64 22.69
N ALA A 336 4.54 5.47 22.67
CA ALA A 336 3.19 5.05 22.36
C ALA A 336 2.97 4.87 20.87
N ASN A 337 3.72 5.56 20.01
CA ASN A 337 3.69 5.42 18.56
C ASN A 337 4.99 6.02 17.98
N GLU A 338 5.40 5.63 16.76
CA GLU A 338 6.57 6.19 16.05
C GLU A 338 6.59 7.74 16.03
N LYS A 339 5.44 8.41 15.92
CA LYS A 339 5.34 9.88 16.02
C LYS A 339 5.78 10.45 17.38
N PHE A 340 5.69 9.63 18.43
CA PHE A 340 6.13 9.96 19.79
C PHE A 340 7.58 9.52 20.07
N HIS A 341 8.29 8.99 19.07
CA HIS A 341 9.71 8.69 19.19
C HIS A 341 10.53 9.97 19.23
N LEU A 342 11.34 10.13 20.27
CA LEU A 342 12.29 11.24 20.40
C LEU A 342 13.72 10.71 20.34
N ASN A 343 14.58 11.40 19.59
CA ASN A 343 15.98 11.02 19.45
C ASN A 343 16.84 11.75 20.48
N CYS A 344 17.52 10.98 21.34
CA CYS A 344 18.47 11.49 22.33
C CYS A 344 19.91 11.17 21.93
N THR A 345 20.71 12.20 21.61
CA THR A 345 22.13 12.04 21.27
C THR A 345 23.00 12.90 22.17
N SER A 346 23.84 12.28 23.00
CA SER A 346 24.75 12.98 23.93
C SER A 346 24.07 14.03 24.82
N GLY A 347 22.82 13.77 25.24
CA GLY A 347 22.04 14.68 26.07
C GLY A 347 21.24 15.75 25.31
N ASN A 348 21.34 15.80 23.97
CA ASN A 348 20.48 16.62 23.13
C ASN A 348 19.26 15.81 22.66
N LEU A 349 18.07 16.30 23.00
CA LEU A 349 16.80 15.70 22.62
C LEU A 349 16.25 16.37 21.35
N THR A 350 15.80 15.57 20.40
CA THR A 350 15.27 16.05 19.12
C THR A 350 13.98 15.33 18.75
N VAL A 351 13.11 16.02 18.01
CA VAL A 351 11.89 15.48 17.42
C VAL A 351 11.90 15.72 15.92
N SER A 352 11.53 14.71 15.15
CA SER A 352 11.32 14.81 13.70
C SER A 352 9.83 15.00 13.45
N VAL A 353 9.46 16.08 12.76
CA VAL A 353 8.05 16.43 12.50
C VAL A 353 7.65 16.10 11.05
N SER A 354 8.62 16.09 10.13
CA SER A 354 8.44 15.69 8.74
C SER A 354 9.79 15.37 8.07
N GLU A 355 9.76 14.88 6.82
CA GLU A 355 10.98 14.69 6.03
C GLU A 355 11.77 16.00 5.92
N GLY A 356 12.93 16.05 6.57
CA GLY A 356 13.82 17.20 6.56
C GLY A 356 13.59 18.22 7.69
N ALA A 357 12.57 18.06 8.54
CA ALA A 357 12.29 18.96 9.67
C ALA A 357 12.55 18.29 11.03
N GLN A 358 13.64 18.70 11.67
CA GLN A 358 14.04 18.22 13.00
C GLN A 358 14.25 19.40 13.94
N TYR A 359 13.62 19.36 15.11
CA TYR A 359 13.71 20.41 16.13
C TYR A 359 14.40 19.91 17.39
N GLN A 360 15.17 20.80 18.03
CA GLN A 360 15.69 20.55 19.37
C GLN A 360 14.60 20.77 20.42
N VAL A 361 14.25 19.70 21.13
CA VAL A 361 13.27 19.72 22.21
C VAL A 361 13.95 20.20 23.48
N THR A 362 13.34 21.19 24.14
CA THR A 362 13.80 21.78 25.40
C THR A 362 12.86 21.46 26.57
N GLY A 363 11.64 21.00 26.30
CA GLY A 363 10.70 20.57 27.32
C GLY A 363 9.57 19.70 26.77
N VAL A 364 9.05 18.80 27.61
CA VAL A 364 7.93 17.91 27.30
C VAL A 364 6.87 18.07 28.39
N SER A 365 5.66 18.51 28.05
CA SER A 365 4.51 18.58 28.97
C SER A 365 3.36 17.71 28.47
N VAL A 366 3.10 16.62 29.20
CA VAL A 366 1.98 15.71 28.90
C VAL A 366 0.65 16.29 29.36
N GLU A 367 0.64 16.99 30.49
CA GLU A 367 -0.55 17.61 31.08
C GLU A 367 -1.04 18.79 30.22
N ASP A 368 -0.12 19.63 29.75
CA ASP A 368 -0.45 20.74 28.85
C ASP A 368 -0.57 20.29 27.39
N GLY A 369 -0.10 19.08 27.10
CA GLY A 369 -0.02 18.47 25.77
C GLY A 369 0.78 19.32 24.80
N THR A 370 1.99 19.69 25.22
CA THR A 370 2.92 20.54 24.48
C THR A 370 4.36 20.01 24.50
N LEU A 371 5.11 20.29 23.44
CA LEU A 371 6.57 20.18 23.36
C LEU A 371 7.13 21.60 23.20
N THR A 372 8.10 21.96 24.05
CA THR A 372 8.85 23.21 23.87
C THR A 372 10.06 22.91 23.00
N VAL A 373 10.24 23.67 21.93
CA VAL A 373 11.34 23.54 20.97
C VAL A 373 12.14 24.83 20.87
N SER A 374 13.33 24.77 20.27
CA SER A 374 14.19 25.95 20.09
C SER A 374 14.56 26.15 18.63
N ASN A 375 15.61 25.46 18.15
CA ASN A 375 16.11 25.61 16.78
C ASN A 375 15.89 24.34 15.95
N MET A 376 15.74 24.54 14.64
CA MET A 376 15.79 23.47 13.64
C MET A 376 17.25 23.00 13.47
N VAL A 377 17.48 21.69 13.57
CA VAL A 377 18.83 21.09 13.59
C VAL A 377 19.41 20.98 12.18
N ASN A 378 18.57 20.67 11.18
CA ASN A 378 18.95 20.58 9.78
C ASN A 378 18.35 21.78 9.05
N GLY A 379 19.14 22.84 8.85
CA GLY A 379 18.74 24.09 8.17
C GLY A 379 18.46 23.93 6.67
N SER A 380 17.58 22.99 6.31
CA SER A 380 16.94 23.02 5.00
C SER A 380 16.04 24.26 4.97
N ASN A 381 16.09 25.02 3.87
CA ASN A 381 15.18 26.15 3.62
C ASN A 381 13.72 25.67 3.38
N ALA A 382 13.32 24.54 3.96
CA ALA A 382 11.92 24.18 4.13
C ALA A 382 11.35 25.18 5.14
N LYS A 383 10.90 26.33 4.61
CA LYS A 383 10.30 27.44 5.33
C LYS A 383 9.48 26.93 6.51
N GLU A 384 9.89 27.29 7.72
CA GLU A 384 8.97 27.64 8.82
C GLU A 384 7.75 26.69 8.89
N ALA A 385 8.01 25.39 9.05
CA ALA A 385 7.00 24.35 8.90
C ALA A 385 6.06 24.32 10.13
N ILE A 386 5.09 25.23 10.15
CA ILE A 386 3.63 25.02 10.08
C ILE A 386 2.96 26.33 10.56
N LEU A 387 2.80 27.28 9.64
CA LEU A 387 1.55 27.91 9.20
C LEU A 387 1.87 29.17 8.36
N ILE A 388 1.25 29.23 7.18
CA ILE A 388 1.17 30.34 6.20
C ILE A 388 2.13 30.19 4.99
N GLN A 389 1.56 29.77 3.85
CA GLN A 389 2.07 30.20 2.54
C GLN A 389 1.73 31.70 2.38
N THR A 390 2.74 32.52 2.12
CA THR A 390 2.55 33.85 1.53
C THR A 390 2.66 33.71 0.02
N ASP A 391 1.71 34.29 -0.72
CA ASP A 391 1.86 34.45 -2.16
C ASP A 391 2.91 35.56 -2.47
N ASN A 392 3.27 35.70 -3.75
CA ASN A 392 4.27 36.67 -4.20
C ASN A 392 3.88 38.15 -3.95
N ASN A 393 2.67 38.42 -3.45
CA ASN A 393 2.15 39.75 -3.17
C ASN A 393 2.06 40.07 -1.67
N GLY A 394 2.33 39.09 -0.79
CA GLY A 394 2.42 39.30 0.66
C GLY A 394 1.07 39.34 1.38
N GLU A 395 -0.01 38.83 0.79
CA GLU A 395 -1.28 38.61 1.52
C GLU A 395 -1.33 37.19 2.11
N GLU A 396 -1.79 37.08 3.37
CA GLU A 396 -1.93 35.82 4.12
C GLU A 396 -3.19 35.05 3.67
N LEU A 397 -3.04 33.80 3.23
CA LEU A 397 -4.16 32.90 2.93
C LEU A 397 -4.55 32.09 4.18
N GLU A 398 -5.82 32.20 4.61
CA GLU A 398 -6.46 31.36 5.64
C GLU A 398 -7.09 30.08 5.05
N GLU A 399 -6.37 29.29 4.24
CA GLU A 399 -6.86 27.96 3.84
C GLU A 399 -5.86 26.85 4.23
N PRO A 400 -6.36 25.70 4.75
CA PRO A 400 -5.54 24.66 5.33
C PRO A 400 -4.72 23.96 4.25
N MET A 401 -3.44 23.77 4.51
CA MET A 401 -2.66 22.82 3.72
C MET A 401 -3.19 21.41 4.00
N GLU A 402 -3.74 20.80 2.94
CA GLU A 402 -3.80 19.37 2.79
C GLU A 402 -2.34 18.89 2.76
N ASP A 403 -2.02 17.91 3.61
CA ASP A 403 -0.68 17.41 4.04
C ASP A 403 -0.35 17.80 5.50
N GLN A 404 0.02 16.81 6.34
CA GLN A 404 0.84 17.00 7.57
C GLN A 404 0.12 17.23 8.93
N PHE A 405 -0.70 16.29 9.41
CA PHE A 405 -1.07 16.24 10.84
C PHE A 405 0.02 15.57 11.70
N ASP A 406 0.95 16.40 12.18
CA ASP A 406 1.83 16.16 13.33
C ASP A 406 2.18 17.52 13.93
N PHE A 407 2.13 17.65 15.26
CA PHE A 407 2.80 18.74 15.99
C PHE A 407 2.51 20.18 15.48
N SER A 408 1.46 20.83 16.01
CA SER A 408 1.11 22.21 15.64
C SER A 408 1.88 23.25 16.46
N MET A 409 2.63 24.15 15.82
CA MET A 409 3.24 25.29 16.53
C MET A 409 2.20 26.34 16.94
N GLU A 410 2.30 26.84 18.17
CA GLU A 410 1.53 27.99 18.67
C GLU A 410 2.32 29.29 18.41
N TYR A 411 1.61 30.41 18.23
CA TYR A 411 2.14 31.76 17.90
C TYR A 411 3.23 32.30 18.85
N ASP A 412 3.56 31.59 19.92
CA ASP A 412 4.65 31.88 20.84
C ASP A 412 5.94 31.13 20.45
N HIS A 413 6.25 31.09 19.14
CA HIS A 413 7.52 30.79 18.46
C HIS A 413 8.37 29.56 18.88
N ASN A 414 7.96 28.75 19.85
CA ASN A 414 8.76 27.68 20.47
C ASN A 414 7.90 26.57 21.09
N VAL A 415 6.59 26.51 20.84
CA VAL A 415 5.69 25.52 21.47
C VAL A 415 4.91 24.76 20.41
N ILE A 416 4.98 23.44 20.47
CA ILE A 416 4.27 22.50 19.63
C ILE A 416 3.16 21.82 20.44
N LYS A 417 1.92 21.83 19.95
CA LYS A 417 0.78 21.06 20.47
C LYS A 417 0.63 19.74 19.73
N TRP A 418 0.16 18.70 20.42
CA TRP A 418 -0.02 17.38 19.86
C TRP A 418 -1.38 16.75 20.20
N ALA A 419 -1.75 15.77 19.38
CA ALA A 419 -2.89 14.89 19.58
C ALA A 419 -2.39 13.43 19.55
N VAL A 420 -3.03 12.54 20.31
CA VAL A 420 -2.63 11.14 20.45
C VAL A 420 -3.09 10.27 19.28
N ALA A 421 -4.20 10.64 18.64
CA ALA A 421 -4.67 10.06 17.41
C ALA A 421 -5.67 10.99 16.73
N ASN A 422 -5.79 10.88 15.40
CA ASN A 422 -6.76 11.62 14.60
C ASN A 422 -8.17 11.02 14.73
N SER A 423 -8.79 11.20 15.89
CA SER A 423 -10.18 10.82 16.13
C SER A 423 -10.81 11.69 17.22
N THR A 424 -12.13 11.83 17.21
CA THR A 424 -12.83 12.53 18.29
C THR A 424 -12.82 11.70 19.56
N CYS A 425 -12.93 12.34 20.71
CA CYS A 425 -13.12 11.65 21.98
C CYS A 425 -14.27 10.66 21.97
N GLN A 426 -15.40 11.02 21.36
CA GLN A 426 -16.56 10.15 21.28
C GLN A 426 -16.24 8.85 20.52
N THR A 427 -15.51 8.96 19.41
CA THR A 427 -15.06 7.81 18.61
C THR A 427 -13.98 7.01 19.35
N ALA A 428 -13.04 7.69 19.99
CA ALA A 428 -11.92 7.05 20.70
C ALA A 428 -12.38 6.23 21.91
N MET A 429 -13.34 6.75 22.68
CA MET A 429 -13.89 6.07 23.86
C MET A 429 -14.64 4.76 23.52
N GLN A 430 -15.04 4.56 22.26
CA GLN A 430 -15.66 3.32 21.81
C GLN A 430 -14.63 2.20 21.51
N LYS A 431 -13.33 2.53 21.43
CA LYS A 431 -12.25 1.62 21.07
C LYS A 431 -11.46 1.16 22.30
N ASP A 432 -12.00 0.21 23.06
CA ASP A 432 -11.47 -0.17 24.39
C ASP A 432 -10.00 -0.65 24.40
N THR A 433 -9.54 -1.27 23.31
CA THR A 433 -8.17 -1.81 23.18
C THR A 433 -7.12 -0.77 22.82
N THR A 434 -7.49 0.27 22.06
CA THR A 434 -6.57 1.29 21.52
C THR A 434 -6.83 2.69 22.11
N TYR A 435 -7.81 2.82 23.01
CA TYR A 435 -8.09 4.07 23.71
C TYR A 435 -6.92 4.47 24.62
N ALA A 436 -6.41 5.68 24.38
CA ALA A 436 -5.17 6.16 24.98
C ALA A 436 -5.30 6.58 26.45
N CYS A 437 -6.49 6.97 26.93
CA CYS A 437 -6.64 7.48 28.29
C CYS A 437 -6.83 6.31 29.26
N ARG A 438 -5.72 5.84 29.85
CA ARG A 438 -5.68 4.61 30.66
C ARG A 438 -5.91 4.86 32.15
N SER A 439 -5.66 6.08 32.62
CA SER A 439 -5.89 6.42 34.03
C SER A 439 -7.38 6.55 34.31
N SER A 440 -7.86 5.94 35.39
CA SER A 440 -9.26 6.07 35.82
C SER A 440 -9.64 7.49 36.26
N GLN A 441 -8.64 8.32 36.57
CA GLN A 441 -8.81 9.73 36.92
C GLN A 441 -8.35 10.64 35.78
N SER A 442 -8.65 10.23 34.55
CA SER A 442 -8.40 11.03 33.34
C SER A 442 -9.65 11.11 32.48
N TYR A 443 -9.67 12.12 31.60
CA TYR A 443 -10.70 12.30 30.61
C TYR A 443 -10.09 12.62 29.25
N CYS A 444 -10.87 12.35 28.20
CA CYS A 444 -10.49 12.68 26.84
C CYS A 444 -10.84 14.14 26.52
N LEU A 445 -9.92 14.82 25.84
CA LEU A 445 -10.07 16.18 25.35
C LEU A 445 -9.83 16.24 23.84
N ASN A 446 -10.78 16.78 23.08
CA ASN A 446 -10.56 17.09 21.67
C ASN A 446 -9.53 18.22 21.54
N VAL A 447 -8.58 18.05 20.63
CA VAL A 447 -7.54 19.03 20.33
C VAL A 447 -7.91 19.71 19.01
N THR A 448 -7.97 21.03 19.05
CA THR A 448 -8.16 21.86 17.86
C THR A 448 -7.05 22.89 17.78
N HIS A 449 -6.66 23.22 16.55
CA HIS A 449 -5.85 24.38 16.24
C HIS A 449 -6.73 25.38 15.50
N ARG A 450 -7.08 26.51 16.12
CA ARG A 450 -8.09 27.44 15.60
C ARG A 450 -9.37 26.68 15.23
N GLU A 451 -9.75 26.66 13.96
CA GLU A 451 -10.92 25.94 13.44
C GLU A 451 -10.61 24.50 12.99
N ILE A 452 -9.33 24.12 12.95
CA ILE A 452 -8.87 22.80 12.47
C ILE A 452 -8.92 21.79 13.61
N PHE A 453 -9.64 20.69 13.41
CA PHE A 453 -9.64 19.56 14.32
C PHE A 453 -8.37 18.72 14.16
N MET A 454 -7.59 18.54 15.23
CA MET A 454 -6.33 17.79 15.21
C MET A 454 -6.49 16.34 15.67
N GLY A 455 -7.49 16.04 16.49
CA GLY A 455 -7.65 14.73 17.12
C GLY A 455 -8.07 14.84 18.59
N TYR A 456 -7.65 13.87 19.40
CA TYR A 456 -7.87 13.92 20.85
C TYR A 456 -6.57 13.75 21.63
N ARG A 457 -6.61 14.09 22.92
CA ARG A 457 -5.57 13.81 23.90
C ARG A 457 -6.21 13.48 25.25
N CYS A 458 -5.43 13.00 26.19
CA CYS A 458 -5.87 12.68 27.54
C CYS A 458 -5.38 13.72 28.53
N LYS A 459 -6.20 14.03 29.53
CA LYS A 459 -5.87 14.96 30.60
C LYS A 459 -6.32 14.41 31.95
N CYS A 460 -5.56 14.67 33.01
CA CYS A 460 -5.98 14.30 34.36
C CYS A 460 -7.24 15.07 34.77
N SER A 461 -8.14 14.39 35.46
CA SER A 461 -9.35 14.99 36.02
C SER A 461 -9.00 16.09 37.05
N SER A 462 -9.90 17.06 37.22
CA SER A 462 -9.69 18.17 38.16
C SER A 462 -9.32 17.67 39.55
N GLY A 463 -8.21 18.17 40.10
CA GLY A 463 -7.67 17.79 41.41
C GLY A 463 -6.67 16.63 41.39
N PHE A 464 -6.42 16.00 40.24
CA PHE A 464 -5.42 14.94 40.07
C PHE A 464 -4.23 15.42 39.24
N GLN A 465 -3.04 14.91 39.53
CA GLN A 465 -1.82 15.21 38.76
C GLN A 465 -1.09 13.92 38.40
N GLY A 466 -0.42 13.92 37.25
CA GLY A 466 0.37 12.78 36.76
C GLY A 466 0.22 12.61 35.27
N ASN A 467 0.19 11.36 34.83
CA ASN A 467 0.15 10.97 33.44
C ASN A 467 -1.16 10.23 33.13
N PRO A 468 -2.04 10.79 32.28
CA PRO A 468 -3.33 10.19 31.98
C PRO A 468 -3.24 8.96 31.05
N TYR A 469 -2.09 8.72 30.44
CA TYR A 469 -1.88 7.65 29.45
C TYR A 469 -1.43 6.32 30.07
N VAL A 470 -1.20 6.29 31.38
CA VAL A 470 -0.70 5.12 32.12
C VAL A 470 -1.62 4.76 33.29
N LYS A 471 -1.65 3.47 33.65
CA LYS A 471 -2.57 2.93 34.67
C LYS A 471 -1.94 2.72 36.05
N TYR A 472 -0.62 2.57 36.14
CA TYR A 472 0.04 2.05 37.36
C TYR A 472 1.19 2.90 37.89
N SER A 473 2.18 3.25 37.05
CA SER A 473 3.27 4.16 37.44
C SER A 473 2.95 5.58 36.98
N ASN A 474 3.13 6.58 37.84
CA ASN A 474 2.92 8.00 37.51
C ASN A 474 1.54 8.37 36.94
N TYR A 475 0.49 7.57 37.17
CA TYR A 475 -0.89 7.86 36.74
C TYR A 475 -1.49 9.07 37.48
N CYS A 476 -2.57 9.64 36.94
CA CYS A 476 -3.31 10.74 37.61
C CYS A 476 -3.75 10.33 39.02
N LYS A 477 -3.15 10.93 40.05
CA LYS A 477 -3.38 10.61 41.46
C LYS A 477 -3.54 11.83 42.35
#